data_AF-A0A958Z5Q9-F1
#
_entry.id   AF-A0A958Z5Q9-F1
#
_cell.length_a   1.000
_cell.length_b   1.000
_cell.length_c   1.000
_cell.angle_alpha   90.00
_cell.angle_beta   90.00
_cell.angle_gamma   90.00
#
_symmetry.space_group_name_H-M   'P 1'
#
loop_
_entity.id
_entity.type
_entity.pdbx_description
1 polymer ?
#
loop_
_entity_poly.entity_id
_entity_poly.type
_entity_poly.pdbx_seq_one_letter_code
_entity_poly.pdbx_strand_id
1 'polypeptide(L)' 'NARGNRKFTPQNIKNLELIYHLVKERGFTLEGAKIHLKENKQKTLDQFEIIRKLESVKAELLKIKEQL' A
#
# COMPACT_ATOMS: atom_id res chain seq x y z
N ASN A 1 -2.71 -14.00 -31.87
CA ASN A 1 -1.84 -13.32 -30.89
C ASN A 1 -2.60 -13.07 -29.59
N ALA A 2 -2.40 -13.87 -28.53
CA ALA A 2 -3.09 -13.67 -27.23
C ALA A 2 -2.10 -13.65 -26.04
N ARG A 3 -0.90 -13.09 -26.24
CA ARG A 3 0.21 -13.07 -25.29
C ARG A 3 0.49 -11.65 -24.74
N GLY A 4 -0.44 -11.01 -24.03
CA GLY A 4 -0.14 -9.64 -23.57
C GLY A 4 -1.09 -8.91 -22.63
N ASN A 5 -2.16 -9.52 -22.13
CA ASN A 5 -3.08 -8.76 -21.27
C ASN A 5 -2.54 -8.75 -19.83
N ARG A 6 -2.28 -7.54 -19.29
CA ARG A 6 -1.78 -7.30 -17.94
C ARG A 6 -2.63 -8.09 -16.93
N LYS A 7 -2.04 -9.09 -16.25
CA LYS A 7 -2.77 -10.02 -15.35
C LYS A 7 -3.35 -9.35 -14.10
N PHE A 8 -2.87 -8.16 -13.75
CA PHE A 8 -3.29 -7.42 -12.56
C PHE A 8 -3.69 -6.00 -12.93
N THR A 9 -4.86 -5.59 -12.44
CA THR A 9 -5.30 -4.21 -12.54
C THR A 9 -4.54 -3.34 -11.52
N PRO A 10 -4.46 -2.01 -11.72
CA PRO A 10 -3.91 -1.11 -10.71
C PRO A 10 -4.60 -1.27 -9.34
N GLN A 11 -5.91 -1.56 -9.34
CA GLN A 11 -6.65 -1.81 -8.10
C GLN A 11 -6.17 -3.09 -7.40
N ASN A 12 -5.85 -4.15 -8.16
CA ASN A 12 -5.29 -5.37 -7.56
C ASN A 12 -3.93 -5.10 -6.91
N ILE A 13 -3.08 -4.28 -7.54
CA ILE A 13 -1.78 -3.91 -6.99
C ILE A 13 -1.97 -3.10 -5.70
N LYS A 14 -2.85 -2.09 -5.70
CA LYS A 14 -3.16 -1.31 -4.49
C LYS A 14 -3.66 -2.20 -3.33
N ASN A 15 -4.53 -3.16 -3.64
CA ASN A 15 -5.01 -4.10 -2.63
C ASN A 15 -3.88 -4.98 -2.07
N LEU A 16 -2.95 -5.42 -2.92
CA LEU A 16 -1.80 -6.20 -2.50
C LEU A 16 -0.87 -5.40 -1.58
N GLU A 17 -0.57 -4.15 -1.93
CA GLU A 17 0.25 -3.24 -1.13
C GLU A 17 -0.37 -3.01 0.25
N LEU A 18 -1.70 -2.81 0.31
CA LEU A 18 -2.41 -2.66 1.57
C LEU A 18 -2.33 -3.92 2.45
N ILE A 19 -2.53 -5.10 1.86
CA ILE A 19 -2.41 -6.38 2.59
C ILE A 19 -0.97 -6.56 3.09
N TYR A 20 0.03 -6.23 2.28
CA TYR A 20 1.44 -6.26 2.67
C TYR A 20 1.70 -5.35 3.86
N HIS A 21 1.25 -4.09 3.81
CA HIS A 21 1.39 -3.14 4.92
C HIS A 21 0.80 -3.69 6.22
N LEU A 22 -0.42 -4.25 6.18
CA LEU A 22 -1.06 -4.79 7.38
C LEU A 22 -0.32 -6.01 7.95
N VAL A 23 0.12 -6.93 7.10
CA VAL A 23 0.66 -8.22 7.54
C VAL A 23 2.16 -8.16 7.83
N LYS A 24 2.94 -7.51 6.96
CA LYS A 24 4.40 -7.48 7.06
C LYS A 24 4.92 -6.32 7.88
N GLU A 25 4.31 -5.15 7.76
CA GLU A 25 4.81 -3.94 8.44
C GLU A 25 4.12 -3.72 9.77
N ARG A 26 2.80 -3.93 9.84
CA ARG A 26 2.02 -3.81 11.09
C ARG A 26 1.92 -5.12 11.89
N GLY A 27 2.34 -6.25 11.32
CA GLY A 27 2.43 -7.54 12.03
C GLY A 27 1.10 -8.27 12.25
N PHE A 28 0.05 -7.96 11.49
CA PHE A 28 -1.21 -8.70 11.58
C PHE A 28 -1.06 -10.11 11.00
N THR A 29 -1.81 -11.07 11.55
CA THR A 29 -2.07 -12.33 10.83
C THR A 29 -2.98 -12.07 9.63
N LEU A 30 -3.02 -12.99 8.65
CA LEU A 30 -3.92 -12.86 7.50
C LEU A 30 -5.39 -12.73 7.94
N GLU A 31 -5.81 -13.52 8.92
CA GLU A 31 -7.16 -13.44 9.47
C GLU A 31 -7.41 -12.13 10.23
N GLY A 32 -6.43 -11.66 11.02
CA GLY A 32 -6.52 -10.37 11.70
C GLY A 32 -6.63 -9.20 10.73
N ALA A 33 -5.83 -9.19 9.65
CA ALA A 33 -5.88 -8.18 8.61
C ALA A 33 -7.24 -8.19 7.88
N LYS A 34 -7.79 -9.38 7.62
CA LYS A 34 -9.11 -9.54 7.00
C LYS A 34 -10.24 -9.00 7.87
N ILE A 35 -10.23 -9.27 9.17
CA ILE A 35 -11.20 -8.74 10.14
C ILE A 35 -11.09 -7.20 10.19
N HIS A 36 -9.87 -6.68 10.35
CA HIS A 36 -9.61 -5.24 10.40
C HIS A 36 -10.11 -4.52 9.14
N LEU A 37 -9.87 -5.09 7.96
CA LEU A 37 -10.36 -4.55 6.69
C LEU A 37 -11.88 -4.63 6.56
N LYS A 38 -12.55 -5.61 7.17
CA LYS A 38 -14.00 -5.72 7.16
C LYS A 38 -14.65 -4.64 8.03
N GLU A 39 -14.09 -4.38 9.19
CA GLU A 39 -14.63 -3.44 10.18
C GLU A 39 -14.30 -1.98 9.85
N ASN A 40 -13.09 -1.71 9.34
CA ASN A 40 -12.55 -0.36 9.21
C ASN A 40 -12.04 -0.05 7.78
N LYS A 41 -12.66 -0.64 6.74
CA LYS A 41 -12.14 -0.60 5.36
C LYS A 41 -11.74 0.80 4.89
N GLN A 42 -12.68 1.75 4.93
CA GLN A 42 -12.47 3.09 4.37
C GLN A 42 -11.39 3.85 5.14
N LYS A 43 -11.51 3.89 6.47
CA LYS A 43 -10.51 4.51 7.35
C LYS A 43 -9.11 3.93 7.12
N THR A 44 -9.01 2.62 6.94
CA THR A 44 -7.73 1.95 6.68
C THR A 44 -7.15 2.36 5.34
N LEU A 45 -7.98 2.47 4.30
CA LEU A 45 -7.57 2.95 2.98
C LEU A 45 -7.09 4.40 3.03
N ASP A 46 -7.86 5.29 3.68
CA ASP A 46 -7.52 6.71 3.80
C ASP A 46 -6.19 6.91 4.53
N GLN A 47 -6.00 6.21 5.66
CA GLN A 47 -4.75 6.24 6.41
C GLN A 47 -3.57 5.73 5.58
N PHE A 48 -3.76 4.63 4.84
CA PHE A 48 -2.72 4.07 3.99
C PHE A 48 -2.32 5.04 2.86
N GLU A 49 -3.28 5.72 2.24
CA GLU A 49 -3.01 6.73 1.21
C GLU A 49 -2.24 7.94 1.77
N ILE A 50 -2.56 8.37 3.00
CA ILE A 50 -1.84 9.45 3.68
C ILE A 50 -0.38 9.05 3.93
N ILE A 51 -0.15 7.85 4.47
CA ILE A 51 1.20 7.32 4.73
C ILE A 51 2.02 7.31 3.43
N ARG A 52 1.47 6.75 2.35
CA ARG A 52 2.14 6.71 1.05
C ARG A 52 2.54 8.08 0.53
N LYS A 53 1.68 9.08 0.67
CA LYS A 53 1.98 10.47 0.25
C LYS A 53 3.14 11.02 1.07
N LEU A 54 3.12 10.85 2.39
CA LEU A 54 4.18 11.33 3.27
C LEU A 54 5.52 10.63 3.00
N GLU A 55 5.50 9.33 2.71
CA GLU A 55 6.70 8.58 2.31
C GLU A 55 7.28 9.08 0.98
N SER A 56 6.44 9.38 -0.02
CA SER A 56 6.88 9.99 -1.28
C SER A 56 7.56 11.34 -1.05
N VAL A 57 6.91 12.22 -0.28
CA VAL A 57 7.47 13.54 0.06
C VAL A 57 8.79 13.38 0.80
N LYS A 58 8.87 12.49 1.79
CA LYS A 58 10.12 12.21 2.51
C LYS A 58 11.22 11.72 1.56
N ALA A 59 10.91 10.81 0.64
CA ALA A 59 11.88 10.27 -0.31
C ALA A 59 12.40 11.35 -1.27
N GLU A 60 11.52 12.23 -1.77
CA GLU A 60 11.90 13.37 -2.59
C GLU A 60 12.81 14.34 -1.84
N LEU A 61 12.49 14.67 -0.58
CA LEU A 61 13.32 15.53 0.26
C LEU A 61 14.70 14.93 0.55
N LEU A 62 14.76 13.62 0.80
CA LEU A 62 16.04 12.92 0.98
C LEU A 62 16.89 12.95 -0.28
N LYS A 63 16.28 12.76 -1.45
CA LYS A 63 16.97 12.85 -2.73
C LYS A 63 17.58 14.24 -2.96
N ILE A 64 16.84 15.30 -2.63
CA ILE A 64 17.37 16.68 -2.72
C ILE A 64 18.55 16.85 -1.76
N LYS A 65 18.43 16.36 -0.52
CA LYS A 65 19.50 16.43 0.48
C LYS A 65 20.78 15.71 0.03
N GLU A 66 20.67 14.56 -0.64
CA GLU A 66 21.82 13.80 -1.15
C GLU A 66 22.52 14.46 -2.35
N GLN A 67 21.85 15.40 -3.01
CA GLN A 67 22.39 16.15 -4.15
C GLN A 67 23.06 17.48 -3.73
N LEU A 68 23.10 17.77 -2.43
CA LEU A 68 23.77 18.91 -1.80
C LEU A 68 25.08 18.46 -1.13
#